data_AF-A0A1B6HQJ9-F1
#
_entry.id   AF-A0A1B6HQJ9-F1
#
_cell.length_a   1.000
_cell.length_b   1.000
_cell.length_c   1.000
_cell.angle_alpha   90.00
_cell.angle_beta   90.00
_cell.angle_gamma   90.00
#
_symmetry.space_group_name_H-M   'P 1'
#
loop_
_entity.id
_entity.type
_entity.pdbx_description
1 polymer ?
#
loop_
_entity_poly.entity_id
_entity_poly.type
_entity_poly.pdbx_seq_one_letter_code
_entity_poly.pdbx_strand_id
1 'polypeptide(L)'
;GLDDLAQRCAQYKKDGCDFAKWRCVLKIGKNTPSYQAILENANVLARYASICQSQRIVPIVEPEVLPDGDHDLDRAQKVTETVLAAVYKALNDHHVFLEGTLLKPNMVTAGQSCSKKYNYEDNARATVLALSRTVPAAVPGVTFLSGGQSEEDASVNLDAINKIQGPKPWVLTFSYGRALQASVLKAWQGKAENVKAGQEELIKRAKANGLAAVGKYAAGSITSKAGDSSLFIKNHAY
;
A
#
# COMPACT_ATOMS: atom_id res chain seq x y z
N GLY A 1 10.40 0.06 18.71
CA GLY A 1 8.97 0.33 18.43
C GLY A 1 8.03 -0.78 18.88
N LEU A 2 8.54 -2.00 19.08
CA LEU A 2 7.79 -3.09 19.72
C LEU A 2 7.72 -2.93 21.24
N ASP A 3 8.69 -2.21 21.82
CA ASP A 3 8.72 -1.86 23.24
C ASP A 3 7.41 -1.15 23.61
N ASP A 4 6.78 -1.65 24.67
CA ASP A 4 5.49 -1.22 25.21
C ASP A 4 4.31 -1.21 24.22
N LEU A 5 4.44 -1.91 23.08
CA LEU A 5 3.40 -1.93 22.05
C LEU A 5 2.08 -2.52 22.57
N ALA A 6 2.13 -3.54 23.43
CA ALA A 6 0.93 -4.14 24.01
C ALA A 6 0.16 -3.14 24.88
N GLN A 7 0.87 -2.40 25.75
CA GLN A 7 0.32 -1.38 26.62
C GLN A 7 -0.28 -0.24 25.80
N ARG A 8 0.43 0.19 24.74
CA ARG A 8 -0.07 1.20 23.80
C ARG A 8 -1.31 0.73 23.05
N CYS A 9 -1.33 -0.49 22.51
CA CYS A 9 -2.50 -1.05 21.84
C CYS A 9 -3.69 -1.17 22.79
N ALA A 10 -3.48 -1.61 24.03
CA ALA A 10 -4.54 -1.66 25.04
C ALA A 10 -5.13 -0.27 25.32
N GLN A 11 -4.29 0.76 25.41
CA GLN A 11 -4.75 2.13 25.56
C GLN A 11 -5.48 2.64 24.31
N TYR A 12 -4.92 2.47 23.12
CA TYR A 12 -5.57 2.87 21.86
C TYR A 12 -6.91 2.17 21.65
N LYS A 13 -7.04 0.92 22.09
CA LYS A 13 -8.32 0.21 22.06
C LYS A 13 -9.36 0.86 22.98
N LYS A 14 -8.97 1.30 24.18
CA LYS A 14 -9.86 2.06 25.08
C LYS A 14 -10.23 3.42 24.48
N ASP A 15 -9.32 4.03 23.73
CA ASP A 15 -9.53 5.32 23.08
C ASP A 15 -10.33 5.22 21.77
N GLY A 16 -10.74 4.01 21.35
CA GLY A 16 -11.63 3.77 20.21
C GLY A 16 -10.94 3.39 18.90
N CYS A 17 -9.65 3.06 18.91
CA CYS A 17 -8.97 2.52 17.73
C CYS A 17 -9.27 1.03 17.57
N ASP A 18 -9.58 0.58 16.35
CA ASP A 18 -9.87 -0.83 16.03
C ASP A 18 -8.82 -1.50 15.14
N PHE A 19 -7.94 -0.72 14.52
CA PHE A 19 -6.85 -1.21 13.69
C PHE A 19 -5.58 -0.37 13.92
N ALA A 20 -4.43 -0.94 13.58
CA ALA A 20 -3.13 -0.28 13.61
C ALA A 20 -2.39 -0.47 12.28
N LYS A 21 -1.31 0.28 12.08
CA LYS A 21 -0.46 0.15 10.89
C LYS A 21 1.01 0.14 11.31
N TRP A 22 1.78 -0.80 10.77
CA TRP A 22 3.25 -0.81 10.89
C TRP A 22 3.91 -0.90 9.53
N ARG A 23 4.79 0.06 9.26
CA ARG A 23 5.53 0.17 7.99
C ARG A 23 6.94 -0.38 8.12
N CYS A 24 7.26 -1.33 7.25
CA CYS A 24 8.59 -1.80 6.96
C CYS A 24 8.99 -1.33 5.56
N VAL A 25 10.28 -1.14 5.32
CA VAL A 25 10.79 -0.56 4.08
C VAL A 25 11.90 -1.42 3.52
N LEU A 26 11.77 -1.80 2.25
CA LEU A 26 12.74 -2.57 1.49
C LEU A 26 13.09 -1.83 0.21
N LYS A 27 14.35 -1.95 -0.23
CA LYS A 27 14.85 -1.25 -1.43
C LYS A 27 15.38 -2.24 -2.45
N ILE A 28 14.91 -2.11 -3.69
CA ILE A 28 15.46 -2.85 -4.82
C ILE A 28 16.78 -2.21 -5.23
N GLY A 29 17.81 -3.05 -5.36
CA GLY A 29 19.11 -2.67 -5.87
C GLY A 29 19.83 -3.91 -6.40
N LYS A 30 21.11 -3.75 -6.75
CA LYS A 30 21.93 -4.86 -7.28
C LYS A 30 21.93 -6.08 -6.35
N ASN A 31 22.12 -5.84 -5.05
CA ASN A 31 22.20 -6.87 -4.01
C ASN A 31 21.12 -6.72 -2.93
N THR A 32 20.10 -5.89 -3.17
CA THR A 32 19.04 -5.58 -2.20
C THR A 32 17.65 -5.80 -2.80
N PRO A 33 16.64 -6.16 -1.99
CA PRO A 33 16.72 -6.40 -0.55
C PRO A 33 17.53 -7.68 -0.23
N SER A 34 18.42 -7.59 0.76
CA SER A 34 19.22 -8.73 1.19
C SER A 34 18.36 -9.73 1.95
N TYR A 35 18.81 -10.98 2.04
CA TYR A 35 18.14 -12.01 2.84
C TYR A 35 17.88 -11.54 4.28
N GLN A 36 18.89 -10.96 4.93
CA GLN A 36 18.77 -10.42 6.30
C GLN A 36 17.70 -9.33 6.40
N ALA A 37 17.63 -8.41 5.43
CA ALA A 37 16.64 -7.35 5.43
C ALA A 37 15.21 -7.91 5.27
N ILE A 38 15.03 -8.91 4.42
CA ILE A 38 13.73 -9.57 4.23
C ILE A 38 13.30 -10.28 5.52
N LEU A 39 14.18 -11.08 6.11
CA LEU A 39 13.87 -11.81 7.33
C LEU A 39 13.53 -10.90 8.52
N GLU A 40 14.35 -9.87 8.76
CA GLU A 40 14.14 -8.99 9.91
C GLU A 40 12.82 -8.21 9.77
N ASN A 41 12.53 -7.69 8.58
CA ASN A 41 11.27 -6.97 8.32
C ASN A 41 10.05 -7.90 8.40
N ALA A 42 10.15 -9.14 7.90
CA ALA A 42 9.06 -10.12 8.03
C ALA A 42 8.82 -10.47 9.52
N ASN A 43 9.88 -10.72 10.28
CA ASN A 43 9.79 -11.10 11.69
C ASN A 43 9.25 -9.97 12.57
N VAL A 44 9.68 -8.72 12.36
CA VAL A 44 9.15 -7.58 13.13
C VAL A 44 7.68 -7.31 12.81
N LEU A 45 7.25 -7.46 11.55
CA LEU A 45 5.84 -7.35 11.16
C LEU A 45 4.98 -8.43 11.83
N ALA A 46 5.48 -9.65 11.94
CA ALA A 46 4.78 -10.74 12.59
C ALA A 46 4.64 -10.54 14.11
N ARG A 47 5.70 -10.09 14.78
CA ARG A 47 5.64 -9.71 16.21
C ARG A 47 4.63 -8.57 16.45
N TYR A 48 4.69 -7.53 15.62
CA TYR A 48 3.73 -6.43 15.67
C TYR A 48 2.29 -6.93 15.51
N ALA A 49 2.03 -7.77 14.50
CA ALA A 49 0.69 -8.29 14.22
C ALA A 49 0.14 -9.13 15.37
N SER A 50 0.97 -10.03 15.92
CA SER A 50 0.61 -10.87 17.07
C SER A 50 0.26 -10.01 18.30
N ILE A 51 1.07 -8.97 18.60
CA ILE A 51 0.79 -8.04 19.70
C ILE A 51 -0.52 -7.28 19.48
N CYS A 52 -0.78 -6.75 18.28
CA CYS A 52 -2.04 -6.06 17.97
C CYS A 52 -3.25 -6.98 18.19
N GLN A 53 -3.20 -8.21 17.68
CA GLN A 53 -4.31 -9.16 17.84
C GLN A 53 -4.55 -9.52 19.31
N SER A 54 -3.49 -9.67 20.12
CA SER A 54 -3.62 -9.90 21.57
C SER A 54 -4.40 -8.79 22.29
N GLN A 55 -4.42 -7.57 21.74
CA GLN A 55 -5.11 -6.40 22.27
C GLN A 55 -6.36 -6.02 21.47
N ARG A 56 -6.89 -6.93 20.63
CA ARG A 56 -8.11 -6.74 19.81
C ARG A 56 -8.01 -5.56 18.83
N ILE A 57 -6.82 -5.37 18.26
CA ILE A 57 -6.52 -4.40 17.20
C ILE A 57 -6.18 -5.18 15.93
N VAL A 58 -6.84 -4.86 14.82
CA VAL A 58 -6.51 -5.44 13.50
C VAL A 58 -5.18 -4.86 13.00
N PRO A 59 -4.13 -5.66 12.75
CA PRO A 59 -2.88 -5.16 12.19
C PRO A 59 -2.97 -5.03 10.66
N ILE A 60 -2.73 -3.81 10.16
CA ILE A 60 -2.32 -3.58 8.77
C ILE A 60 -0.81 -3.83 8.67
N VAL A 61 -0.44 -4.85 7.90
CA VAL A 61 0.94 -5.30 7.66
C VAL A 61 1.46 -4.61 6.40
N GLU A 62 2.42 -3.68 6.52
CA GLU A 62 2.93 -2.87 5.40
C GLU A 62 4.40 -3.14 5.09
N PRO A 63 4.73 -4.17 4.27
CA PRO A 63 6.08 -4.41 3.77
C PRO A 63 6.32 -3.64 2.47
N GLU A 64 6.58 -2.33 2.56
CA GLU A 64 6.75 -1.49 1.36
C GLU A 64 8.09 -1.76 0.67
N VAL A 65 8.02 -2.22 -0.58
CA VAL A 65 9.16 -2.21 -1.50
C VAL A 65 9.17 -0.89 -2.26
N LEU A 66 10.23 -0.10 -2.06
CA LEU A 66 10.35 1.24 -2.65
C LEU A 66 10.50 1.19 -4.18
N PRO A 67 9.91 2.15 -4.92
CA PRO A 67 10.04 2.24 -6.37
C PRO A 67 11.35 2.91 -6.81
N ASP A 68 12.25 3.29 -5.88
CA ASP A 68 13.55 3.87 -6.20
C ASP A 68 14.41 2.90 -7.02
N GLY A 69 14.90 3.34 -8.18
CA GLY A 69 15.84 2.60 -9.03
C GLY A 69 15.42 2.55 -10.49
N ASP A 70 16.21 1.85 -11.29
CA ASP A 70 16.06 1.64 -12.74
C ASP A 70 15.56 0.22 -13.09
N HIS A 71 15.24 -0.58 -12.08
CA HIS A 71 14.76 -1.95 -12.23
C HIS A 71 13.46 -2.01 -13.04
N ASP A 72 13.30 -3.08 -13.80
CA ASP A 72 12.11 -3.32 -14.61
C ASP A 72 10.96 -3.94 -13.80
N LEU A 73 9.82 -4.12 -14.47
CA LEU A 73 8.61 -4.67 -13.84
C LEU A 73 8.81 -6.11 -13.35
N ASP A 74 9.58 -6.92 -14.08
CA ASP A 74 9.82 -8.32 -13.76
C ASP A 74 10.66 -8.44 -12.48
N ARG A 75 11.68 -7.59 -12.33
CA ARG A 75 12.46 -7.48 -11.10
C ARG A 75 11.60 -7.01 -9.93
N ALA A 76 10.74 -6.01 -10.12
CA ALA A 76 9.81 -5.55 -9.09
C ALA A 76 8.85 -6.66 -8.64
N GLN A 77 8.29 -7.41 -9.59
CA GLN A 77 7.42 -8.54 -9.31
C GLN A 77 8.16 -9.62 -8.51
N LYS A 78 9.35 -10.01 -8.96
CA LYS A 78 10.16 -11.05 -8.29
C LYS A 78 10.50 -10.68 -6.85
N VAL A 79 10.87 -9.43 -6.62
CA VAL A 79 11.16 -8.95 -5.26
C VAL A 79 9.89 -8.93 -4.40
N THR A 80 8.78 -8.42 -4.94
CA THR A 80 7.49 -8.41 -4.24
C THR A 80 7.05 -9.83 -3.83
N GLU A 81 7.12 -10.80 -4.74
CA GLU A 81 6.83 -12.20 -4.45
C GLU A 81 7.75 -12.76 -3.34
N THR A 82 9.05 -12.48 -3.42
CA THR A 82 10.02 -12.97 -2.42
C THR A 82 9.76 -12.39 -1.02
N VAL A 83 9.45 -11.09 -0.96
CA VAL A 83 9.13 -10.39 0.30
C VAL A 83 7.83 -10.90 0.89
N LEU A 84 6.75 -10.98 0.10
CA LEU A 84 5.45 -11.42 0.58
C LEU A 84 5.46 -12.87 1.05
N ALA A 85 6.19 -13.76 0.36
CA ALA A 85 6.37 -15.14 0.81
C ALA A 85 7.02 -15.21 2.19
N ALA A 86 8.08 -14.42 2.44
CA ALA A 86 8.72 -14.36 3.74
C ALA A 86 7.81 -13.76 4.83
N VAL A 87 7.04 -12.72 4.49
CA VAL A 87 6.06 -12.10 5.40
C VAL A 87 5.01 -13.12 5.83
N TYR A 88 4.35 -13.82 4.90
CA TYR A 88 3.30 -14.77 5.26
C TYR A 88 3.83 -16.00 6.01
N LYS A 89 5.07 -16.44 5.70
CA LYS A 89 5.73 -17.46 6.52
C LYS A 89 5.94 -16.98 7.96
N ALA A 90 6.44 -15.76 8.15
CA ALA A 90 6.64 -15.20 9.48
C ALA A 90 5.30 -14.99 10.22
N LEU A 91 4.25 -14.51 9.55
CA LEU A 91 2.91 -14.38 10.15
C LEU A 91 2.41 -15.74 10.65
N ASN A 92 2.61 -16.81 9.86
CA ASN A 92 2.24 -18.16 10.27
C ASN A 92 3.05 -18.66 11.48
N ASP A 93 4.37 -18.45 11.49
CA ASP A 93 5.26 -18.84 12.59
C ASP A 93 4.92 -18.16 13.92
N HIS A 94 4.36 -16.95 13.86
CA HIS A 94 3.91 -16.17 15.03
C HIS A 94 2.43 -16.37 15.36
N HIS A 95 1.79 -17.37 14.74
CA HIS A 95 0.39 -17.75 14.96
C HIS A 95 -0.60 -16.60 14.71
N VAL A 96 -0.30 -15.72 13.75
CA VAL A 96 -1.19 -14.61 13.38
C VAL A 96 -2.44 -15.15 12.68
N PHE A 97 -3.61 -14.73 13.16
CA PHE A 97 -4.91 -15.07 12.57
C PHE A 97 -5.17 -14.19 11.33
N LEU A 98 -4.99 -14.75 10.12
CA LEU A 98 -4.95 -13.96 8.88
C LEU A 98 -6.26 -13.25 8.53
N GLU A 99 -7.39 -13.86 8.86
CA GLU A 99 -8.75 -13.31 8.69
C GLU A 99 -8.94 -12.01 9.49
N GLY A 100 -8.15 -11.83 10.57
CA GLY A 100 -8.10 -10.63 11.38
C GLY A 100 -6.93 -9.70 11.02
N THR A 101 -6.48 -9.68 9.76
CA THR A 101 -5.38 -8.80 9.27
C THR A 101 -5.76 -8.06 7.99
N LEU A 102 -4.97 -7.07 7.61
CA LEU A 102 -4.96 -6.51 6.26
C LEU A 102 -3.52 -6.43 5.75
N LEU A 103 -3.33 -6.60 4.44
CA LEU A 103 -2.05 -6.35 3.78
C LEU A 103 -2.03 -4.96 3.15
N LYS A 104 -0.97 -4.18 3.36
CA LYS A 104 -0.72 -2.92 2.66
C LYS A 104 0.60 -3.00 1.88
N PRO A 105 0.59 -3.58 0.69
CA PRO A 105 1.79 -3.70 -0.13
C PRO A 105 1.90 -2.48 -1.08
N ASN A 106 3.07 -2.31 -1.67
CA ASN A 106 3.21 -1.56 -2.91
C ASN A 106 2.47 -2.27 -4.05
N MET A 107 1.98 -1.50 -5.03
CA MET A 107 1.69 -2.08 -6.35
C MET A 107 3.00 -2.52 -7.01
N VAL A 108 2.94 -3.49 -7.91
CA VAL A 108 4.09 -3.91 -8.70
C VAL A 108 4.22 -2.98 -9.89
N THR A 109 5.21 -2.09 -9.84
CA THR A 109 5.54 -1.13 -10.90
C THR A 109 7.04 -1.19 -11.16
N ALA A 110 7.47 -0.82 -12.37
CA ALA A 110 8.89 -0.60 -12.63
C ALA A 110 9.44 0.53 -11.75
N GLY A 111 10.77 0.55 -11.59
CA GLY A 111 11.45 1.59 -10.84
C GLY A 111 11.27 2.96 -11.48
N GLN A 112 11.30 4.02 -10.69
CA GLN A 112 11.03 5.40 -11.17
C GLN A 112 12.00 5.88 -12.25
N SER A 113 13.22 5.33 -12.29
CA SER A 113 14.24 5.64 -13.29
C SER A 113 14.32 4.57 -14.40
N CYS A 114 13.38 3.62 -14.45
CA CYS A 114 13.35 2.61 -15.49
C CYS A 114 13.11 3.26 -16.86
N SER A 115 13.95 2.91 -17.83
CA SER A 115 13.83 3.41 -19.22
C SER A 115 12.68 2.75 -19.97
N LYS A 116 12.37 1.49 -19.65
CA LYS A 116 11.26 0.74 -20.24
C LYS A 116 9.93 1.25 -19.66
N LYS A 117 8.98 1.53 -20.55
CA LYS A 117 7.63 1.95 -20.17
C LYS A 117 6.69 0.76 -20.12
N TYR A 118 5.80 0.79 -19.14
CA TYR A 118 4.78 -0.20 -18.88
C TYR A 118 3.46 0.54 -18.75
N ASN A 119 2.39 -0.05 -19.29
CA ASN A 119 1.05 0.53 -19.16
C ASN A 119 0.40 0.08 -17.84
N TYR A 120 -0.77 0.63 -17.51
CA TYR A 120 -1.49 0.31 -16.28
C TYR A 120 -1.96 -1.16 -16.22
N GLU A 121 -2.23 -1.78 -17.38
CA GLU A 121 -2.60 -3.19 -17.46
C GLU A 121 -1.42 -4.11 -17.14
N ASP A 122 -0.21 -3.77 -17.59
CA ASP A 122 1.03 -4.50 -17.26
C ASP A 122 1.26 -4.49 -15.74
N ASN A 123 1.19 -3.30 -15.11
CA ASN A 123 1.32 -3.14 -13.66
C ASN A 123 0.23 -3.94 -12.92
N ALA A 124 -1.01 -3.89 -13.40
CA ALA A 124 -2.14 -4.61 -12.81
C ALA A 124 -1.95 -6.14 -12.88
N ARG A 125 -1.55 -6.67 -14.03
CA ARG A 125 -1.25 -8.10 -14.21
C ARG A 125 -0.12 -8.54 -13.30
N ALA A 126 0.98 -7.80 -13.26
CA ALA A 126 2.13 -8.11 -12.40
C ALA A 126 1.75 -8.08 -10.91
N THR A 127 0.93 -7.10 -10.52
CA THR A 127 0.46 -6.96 -9.13
C THR A 127 -0.44 -8.12 -8.72
N VAL A 128 -1.48 -8.42 -9.51
CA VAL A 128 -2.42 -9.51 -9.20
C VAL A 128 -1.70 -10.87 -9.22
N LEU A 129 -0.76 -11.08 -10.14
CA LEU A 129 0.02 -12.31 -10.22
C LEU A 129 0.93 -12.49 -9.00
N ALA A 130 1.63 -11.44 -8.56
CA ALA A 130 2.45 -11.49 -7.35
C ALA A 130 1.61 -11.85 -6.12
N LEU A 131 0.46 -11.16 -5.94
CA LEU A 131 -0.45 -11.46 -4.82
C LEU A 131 -0.96 -12.90 -4.89
N SER A 132 -1.38 -13.36 -6.07
CA SER A 132 -1.92 -14.71 -6.29
C SER A 132 -0.93 -15.82 -5.97
N ARG A 133 0.38 -15.54 -6.08
CA ARG A 133 1.45 -16.50 -5.78
C ARG A 133 1.83 -16.55 -4.30
N THR A 134 1.43 -15.57 -3.49
CA THR A 134 2.01 -15.41 -2.14
C THR A 134 1.02 -15.13 -1.03
N VAL A 135 -0.14 -14.53 -1.32
CA VAL A 135 -1.12 -14.14 -0.30
C VAL A 135 -2.10 -15.30 -0.09
N PRO A 136 -2.28 -15.81 1.14
CA PRO A 136 -3.33 -16.80 1.42
C PRO A 136 -4.73 -16.19 1.27
N ALA A 137 -5.68 -16.98 0.76
CA ALA A 137 -7.08 -16.56 0.58
C ALA A 137 -7.80 -16.18 1.89
N ALA A 138 -7.26 -16.59 3.05
CA ALA A 138 -7.78 -16.24 4.37
C ALA A 138 -7.65 -14.74 4.71
N VAL A 139 -6.73 -14.01 4.07
CA VAL A 139 -6.64 -12.56 4.25
C VAL A 139 -7.94 -11.93 3.69
N PRO A 140 -8.59 -10.99 4.38
CA PRO A 140 -9.84 -10.42 3.88
C PRO A 140 -9.62 -9.33 2.82
N GLY A 141 -8.49 -8.62 2.89
CA GLY A 141 -8.24 -7.47 2.01
C GLY A 141 -6.79 -7.04 1.88
N VAL A 142 -6.51 -6.46 0.71
CA VAL A 142 -5.27 -5.80 0.35
C VAL A 142 -5.58 -4.32 0.11
N THR A 143 -4.97 -3.45 0.92
CA THR A 143 -5.18 -2.00 0.89
C THR A 143 -3.91 -1.31 0.39
N PHE A 144 -3.75 -1.14 -0.92
CA PHE A 144 -2.50 -0.68 -1.51
C PHE A 144 -2.05 0.68 -0.97
N LEU A 145 -0.73 0.85 -0.76
CA LEU A 145 -0.12 2.17 -0.63
C LEU A 145 0.06 2.80 -2.02
N SER A 146 -0.02 4.13 -2.11
CA SER A 146 0.17 4.84 -3.38
C SER A 146 1.65 5.01 -3.75
N GLY A 147 2.57 4.89 -2.78
CA GLY A 147 3.99 5.13 -3.01
C GLY A 147 4.21 6.55 -3.53
N GLY A 148 5.04 6.68 -4.59
CA GLY A 148 5.32 7.94 -5.29
C GLY A 148 4.43 8.24 -6.50
N GLN A 149 3.36 7.46 -6.72
CA GLN A 149 2.41 7.68 -7.81
C GLN A 149 1.72 9.05 -7.67
N SER A 150 1.34 9.65 -8.79
CA SER A 150 0.43 10.80 -8.78
C SER A 150 -0.94 10.40 -8.20
N GLU A 151 -1.80 11.38 -7.90
CA GLU A 151 -3.16 11.04 -7.43
C GLU A 151 -3.91 10.25 -8.51
N GLU A 152 -3.74 10.64 -9.78
CA GLU A 152 -4.41 10.02 -10.91
C GLU A 152 -3.87 8.61 -11.21
N ASP A 153 -2.55 8.44 -11.31
CA ASP A 153 -1.93 7.14 -11.56
C ASP A 153 -2.35 6.10 -10.51
N ALA A 154 -2.44 6.52 -9.24
CA ALA A 154 -2.83 5.64 -8.15
C ALA A 154 -4.29 5.14 -8.29
N SER A 155 -5.20 5.96 -8.83
CA SER A 155 -6.57 5.54 -9.12
C SER A 155 -6.65 4.69 -10.39
N VAL A 156 -5.91 5.05 -11.44
CA VAL A 156 -5.94 4.29 -12.71
C VAL A 156 -5.30 2.91 -12.54
N ASN A 157 -4.19 2.78 -11.83
CA ASN A 157 -3.60 1.47 -11.51
C ASN A 157 -4.54 0.63 -10.64
N LEU A 158 -5.19 1.20 -9.61
CA LEU A 158 -6.12 0.47 -8.75
C LEU A 158 -7.34 -0.04 -9.55
N ASP A 159 -7.86 0.78 -10.45
CA ASP A 159 -8.96 0.41 -11.33
C ASP A 159 -8.55 -0.72 -12.28
N ALA A 160 -7.37 -0.62 -12.90
CA ALA A 160 -6.82 -1.67 -13.75
C ALA A 160 -6.65 -3.00 -12.98
N ILE A 161 -6.14 -2.96 -11.75
CA ILE A 161 -6.02 -4.13 -10.86
C ILE A 161 -7.38 -4.79 -10.64
N ASN A 162 -8.44 -4.02 -10.36
CA ASN A 162 -9.77 -4.57 -10.12
C ASN A 162 -10.44 -5.10 -11.40
N LYS A 163 -10.04 -4.61 -12.58
CA LYS A 163 -10.53 -5.09 -13.89
C LYS A 163 -9.85 -6.38 -14.38
N ILE A 164 -8.71 -6.79 -13.80
CA ILE A 164 -8.05 -8.06 -14.14
C ILE A 164 -9.02 -9.23 -13.95
N GLN A 165 -9.17 -10.05 -14.98
CA GLN A 165 -10.02 -11.24 -14.91
C GLN A 165 -9.36 -12.37 -14.12
N GLY A 166 -10.18 -13.19 -13.46
CA GLY A 166 -9.72 -14.35 -12.68
C GLY A 166 -9.87 -14.20 -11.16
N PRO A 167 -9.54 -15.27 -10.40
CA PRO A 167 -9.75 -15.34 -8.97
C PRO A 167 -8.94 -14.28 -8.22
N LYS A 168 -9.64 -13.46 -7.44
CA LYS A 168 -9.08 -12.49 -6.50
C LYS A 168 -9.84 -12.68 -5.19
N PRO A 169 -9.45 -13.63 -4.33
CA PRO A 169 -10.21 -13.96 -3.12
C PRO A 169 -10.14 -12.88 -2.03
N TRP A 170 -9.40 -11.79 -2.26
CA TRP A 170 -9.26 -10.63 -1.39
C TRP A 170 -10.01 -9.43 -1.96
N VAL A 171 -10.50 -8.55 -1.09
CA VAL A 171 -10.84 -7.18 -1.51
C VAL A 171 -9.57 -6.44 -1.89
N LEU A 172 -9.53 -5.79 -3.07
CA LEU A 172 -8.41 -5.00 -3.54
C LEU A 172 -8.78 -3.50 -3.54
N THR A 173 -8.29 -2.76 -2.54
CA THR A 173 -8.66 -1.36 -2.31
C THR A 173 -7.43 -0.51 -1.94
N PHE A 174 -7.65 0.71 -1.45
CA PHE A 174 -6.60 1.70 -1.20
C PHE A 174 -6.41 2.02 0.29
N SER A 175 -5.16 2.30 0.66
CA SER A 175 -4.77 2.96 1.91
C SER A 175 -3.80 4.10 1.56
N TYR A 176 -4.36 5.18 1.02
CA TYR A 176 -3.60 6.27 0.43
C TYR A 176 -3.39 7.44 1.39
N GLY A 177 -2.17 7.98 1.38
CA GLY A 177 -1.84 9.28 1.99
C GLY A 177 -1.78 10.35 0.91
N ARG A 178 -0.61 10.50 0.30
CA ARG A 178 -0.35 11.51 -0.75
C ARG A 178 -1.38 11.48 -1.89
N ALA A 179 -1.74 10.30 -2.41
CA ALA A 179 -2.70 10.17 -3.51
C ALA A 179 -4.17 10.55 -3.16
N LEU A 180 -4.47 10.84 -1.89
CA LEU A 180 -5.75 11.40 -1.44
C LEU A 180 -5.64 12.87 -1.00
N GLN A 181 -4.44 13.36 -0.73
CA GLN A 181 -4.23 14.60 0.01
C GLN A 181 -3.40 15.66 -0.73
N ALA A 182 -2.72 15.33 -1.83
CA ALA A 182 -1.88 16.29 -2.53
C ALA A 182 -2.68 17.50 -3.03
N SER A 183 -3.83 17.26 -3.66
CA SER A 183 -4.74 18.33 -4.10
C SER A 183 -5.40 19.04 -2.92
N VAL A 184 -5.74 18.32 -1.86
CA VAL A 184 -6.32 18.87 -0.62
C VAL A 184 -5.39 19.92 -0.02
N LEU A 185 -4.11 19.57 0.17
CA LEU A 185 -3.11 20.46 0.73
C LEU A 185 -2.86 21.69 -0.17
N LYS A 186 -2.83 21.49 -1.49
CA LYS A 186 -2.65 22.58 -2.49
C LYS A 186 -3.88 23.51 -2.59
N ALA A 187 -5.07 23.00 -2.29
CA ALA A 187 -6.29 23.80 -2.23
C ALA A 187 -6.37 24.57 -0.91
N TRP A 188 -6.13 23.89 0.22
CA TRP A 188 -6.24 24.47 1.55
C TRP A 188 -5.18 25.52 1.86
N GLN A 189 -3.90 25.23 1.56
CA GLN A 189 -2.76 26.13 1.83
C GLN A 189 -2.63 26.58 3.31
N GLY A 190 -3.21 25.84 4.25
CA GLY A 190 -3.20 26.21 5.67
C GLY A 190 -4.14 27.37 6.03
N LYS A 191 -4.99 27.83 5.11
CA LYS A 191 -5.86 29.01 5.27
C LYS A 191 -7.28 28.61 5.66
N ALA A 192 -7.83 29.25 6.70
CA ALA A 192 -9.16 28.91 7.23
C ALA A 192 -10.27 29.11 6.18
N GLU A 193 -10.15 30.17 5.38
CA GLU A 193 -11.07 30.47 4.27
C GLU A 193 -11.08 29.41 3.16
N ASN A 194 -10.02 28.59 3.06
CA ASN A 194 -9.87 27.56 2.03
C ASN A 194 -10.23 26.15 2.51
N VAL A 195 -10.74 25.99 3.74
CA VAL A 195 -11.13 24.67 4.28
C VAL A 195 -12.10 23.96 3.34
N LYS A 196 -13.12 24.67 2.84
CA LYS A 196 -14.11 24.11 1.90
C LYS A 196 -13.46 23.66 0.59
N ALA A 197 -12.53 24.44 0.04
CA ALA A 197 -11.80 24.07 -1.18
C ALA A 197 -10.96 22.79 -0.98
N GLY A 198 -10.32 22.64 0.18
CA GLY A 198 -9.62 21.40 0.55
C GLY A 198 -10.56 20.19 0.66
N GLN A 199 -11.72 20.36 1.29
CA GLN A 199 -12.74 19.31 1.43
C GLN A 199 -13.30 18.87 0.07
N GLU A 200 -13.52 19.80 -0.86
CA GLU A 200 -13.99 19.48 -2.21
C GLU A 200 -12.97 18.60 -2.97
N GLU A 201 -11.67 18.90 -2.88
CA GLU A 201 -10.62 18.06 -3.48
C GLU A 201 -10.54 16.67 -2.82
N LEU A 202 -10.77 16.58 -1.51
CA LEU A 202 -10.80 15.30 -0.80
C LEU A 202 -11.94 14.42 -1.30
N ILE A 203 -13.15 14.99 -1.46
CA ILE A 203 -14.32 14.27 -1.96
C ILE A 203 -14.08 13.77 -3.38
N LYS A 204 -13.46 14.58 -4.25
CA LYS A 204 -13.10 14.18 -5.62
C LYS A 204 -12.19 12.95 -5.61
N ARG A 205 -11.07 12.99 -4.88
CA ARG A 205 -10.15 11.84 -4.84
C ARG A 205 -10.73 10.63 -4.11
N ALA A 206 -11.54 10.83 -3.07
CA ALA A 206 -12.25 9.74 -2.41
C ALA A 206 -13.22 9.04 -3.37
N LYS A 207 -13.98 9.81 -4.17
CA LYS A 207 -14.89 9.28 -5.19
C LYS A 207 -14.13 8.53 -6.30
N ALA A 208 -13.03 9.10 -6.80
CA ALA A 208 -12.20 8.46 -7.81
C ALA A 208 -11.67 7.09 -7.35
N ASN A 209 -11.07 7.06 -6.16
CA ASN A 209 -10.54 5.83 -5.58
C ASN A 209 -11.64 4.82 -5.20
N GLY A 210 -12.81 5.29 -4.76
CA GLY A 210 -13.97 4.45 -4.51
C GLY A 210 -14.49 3.75 -5.77
N LEU A 211 -14.52 4.46 -6.90
CA LEU A 211 -14.85 3.86 -8.21
C LEU A 211 -13.76 2.89 -8.67
N ALA A 212 -12.49 3.22 -8.46
CA ALA A 212 -11.35 2.39 -8.85
C ALA A 212 -11.31 1.06 -8.08
N ALA A 213 -11.63 1.09 -6.77
CA ALA A 213 -11.72 -0.10 -5.92
C ALA A 213 -12.79 -1.11 -6.37
N VAL A 214 -13.72 -0.70 -7.25
CA VAL A 214 -14.75 -1.58 -7.84
C VAL A 214 -14.62 -1.69 -9.36
N GLY A 215 -13.50 -1.26 -9.94
CA GLY A 215 -13.22 -1.37 -11.39
C GLY A 215 -14.15 -0.53 -12.27
N LYS A 216 -14.66 0.59 -11.75
CA LYS A 216 -15.59 1.50 -12.44
C LYS A 216 -15.03 2.91 -12.64
N TYR A 217 -13.75 3.11 -12.39
CA TYR A 217 -13.12 4.39 -12.66
C TYR A 217 -12.75 4.50 -14.14
N ALA A 218 -12.89 5.71 -14.68
CA ALA A 218 -12.41 6.06 -16.00
C ALA A 218 -11.35 7.15 -15.83
N ALA A 219 -10.16 6.95 -16.40
CA ALA A 219 -9.06 7.89 -16.30
C ALA A 219 -9.51 9.30 -16.75
N GLY A 220 -9.16 10.32 -15.97
CA GLY A 220 -9.52 11.72 -16.22
C GLY A 220 -10.99 12.07 -15.95
N SER A 221 -11.85 11.12 -15.56
CA SER A 221 -13.28 11.39 -15.30
C SER A 221 -13.52 12.27 -14.06
N ILE A 222 -12.55 12.34 -13.16
CA ILE A 222 -12.57 13.20 -11.98
C ILE A 222 -11.21 13.90 -11.88
N THR A 223 -11.18 15.19 -12.20
CA THR A 223 -9.97 16.01 -12.14
C THR A 223 -9.71 16.55 -10.74
N SER A 224 -8.43 16.74 -10.38
CA SER A 224 -8.01 17.33 -9.10
C SER A 224 -6.83 18.29 -9.29
N LYS A 225 -6.66 19.22 -8.36
CA LYS A 225 -5.71 20.36 -8.48
C LYS A 225 -4.22 19.97 -8.64
N ALA A 226 -3.86 18.75 -8.24
CA ALA A 226 -2.54 18.15 -8.33
C ALA A 226 -2.60 16.73 -8.93
N GLY A 227 -3.65 16.41 -9.69
CA GLY A 227 -3.94 15.05 -10.17
C GLY A 227 -2.75 14.35 -10.83
N ASP A 228 -2.10 15.04 -11.77
CA ASP A 228 -0.99 14.50 -12.57
C ASP A 228 0.40 14.79 -11.97
N SER A 229 0.47 15.45 -10.81
CA SER A 229 1.75 15.78 -10.19
C SER A 229 2.38 14.52 -9.59
N SER A 230 3.59 14.16 -10.04
CA SER A 230 4.34 13.09 -9.38
C SER A 230 4.53 13.40 -7.90
N LEU A 231 4.21 12.44 -7.04
CA LEU A 231 4.32 12.58 -5.59
C LEU A 231 5.58 11.90 -5.07
N PHE A 232 6.46 11.44 -5.97
CA PHE A 232 7.70 10.77 -5.63
C PHE A 232 8.72 11.73 -5.01
N ILE A 233 9.35 11.27 -3.93
CA ILE A 233 10.46 11.95 -3.28
C ILE A 233 11.60 10.94 -3.24
N LYS A 234 12.70 11.23 -3.94
CA LYS A 234 13.86 10.34 -4.00
C LYS A 234 14.47 10.16 -2.61
N ASN A 235 14.77 8.92 -2.23
CA ASN A 235 15.30 8.59 -0.90
C ASN A 235 14.47 9.17 0.26
N HIS A 236 13.14 9.19 0.12
CA HIS A 236 12.29 9.73 1.17
C HIS A 236 12.47 8.95 2.49
N ALA A 237 13.04 9.63 3.49
CA ALA A 237 13.07 9.18 4.86
C ALA A 237 11.89 9.82 5.60
N TYR A 238 11.11 8.99 6.30
CA TYR A 238 10.06 9.42 7.23
C TYR A 238 10.58 9.27 8.65
#